data_AF-C0E3W6-F1
#
_entry.id   AF-C0E3W6-F1
#
_cell.length_a   1.000
_cell.length_b   1.000
_cell.length_c   1.000
_cell.angle_alpha   90.00
_cell.angle_beta   90.00
_cell.angle_gamma   90.00
#
_symmetry.space_group_name_H-M   'P 1'
#
loop_
_entity.id
_entity.type
_entity.pdbx_description
1 polymer ?
#
loop_
_entity_poly.entity_id
_entity_poly.type
_entity_poly.pdbx_seq_one_letter_code
_entity_poly.pdbx_strand_id
1 'polypeptide(L)' 'MKPTIIDADSGRELWTAIECATFSGTARGTFTSYAGRGRAPVPVAKHHGLTLWDSDEIRKWTAERQAAKAED' A
#
# COMPACT_ATOMS: atom_id res chain seq x y z
N MET A 1 -18.49 -7.40 8.03
CA MET A 1 -17.26 -8.09 8.47
C MET A 1 -16.10 -7.56 7.62
N LYS A 2 -14.94 -7.23 8.22
CA LYS A 2 -13.74 -6.77 7.49
C LYS A 2 -12.56 -7.65 7.93
N PRO A 3 -12.25 -8.74 7.22
CA PRO A 3 -11.06 -9.54 7.53
C PRO A 3 -9.79 -8.73 7.22
N THR A 4 -8.74 -8.97 8.00
CA THR A 4 -7.44 -8.28 7.88
C THR A 4 -6.33 -9.32 7.78
N ILE A 5 -5.31 -9.04 6.99
CA ILE A 5 -4.11 -9.86 6.89
C ILE A 5 -3.05 -9.28 7.82
N ILE A 6 -2.64 -10.07 8.82
CA ILE A 6 -1.57 -9.72 9.75
C ILE A 6 -0.40 -10.66 9.49
N ASP A 7 0.78 -10.09 9.29
CA ASP A 7 2.02 -10.86 9.29
C ASP A 7 2.27 -11.42 10.70
N ALA A 8 2.38 -12.74 10.82
CA ALA A 8 2.43 -13.40 12.13
C ALA A 8 3.75 -13.15 12.87
N ASP A 9 4.85 -12.94 12.13
CA ASP A 9 6.18 -12.75 12.71
C ASP A 9 6.40 -11.32 13.22
N SER A 10 5.98 -10.31 12.43
CA SER A 10 6.17 -8.90 12.75
C SER A 10 4.96 -8.23 13.39
N GLY A 11 3.78 -8.85 13.32
CA GLY A 11 2.51 -8.27 13.75
C GLY A 11 2.01 -7.14 12.84
N ARG A 12 2.67 -6.89 11.69
CA ARG A 12 2.30 -5.79 10.80
C ARG A 12 1.05 -6.11 9.99
N GLU A 13 0.19 -5.12 9.84
CA GLU A 13 -0.96 -5.20 8.95
C GLU A 13 -0.48 -5.09 7.49
N LEU A 14 -0.88 -6.08 6.69
CA LEU A 14 -0.58 -6.15 5.27
C LEU A 14 -1.82 -5.86 4.44
N TRP A 15 -1.63 -5.05 3.40
CA TRP A 15 -2.69 -4.62 2.50
C TRP A 15 -2.53 -5.22 1.11
N THR A 16 -3.65 -5.59 0.51
CA THR A 16 -3.75 -5.91 -0.91
C THR A 16 -3.58 -4.65 -1.76
N ALA A 17 -3.27 -4.82 -3.04
CA ALA A 17 -3.18 -3.70 -3.99
C ALA A 17 -4.45 -2.83 -4.02
N ILE A 18 -5.63 -3.41 -3.78
CA ILE A 18 -6.91 -2.68 -3.76
C ILE A 18 -6.99 -1.79 -2.52
N GLU A 19 -6.59 -2.30 -1.36
CA GLU A 19 -6.57 -1.52 -0.11
C GLU A 19 -5.57 -0.38 -0.17
N CYS A 20 -4.35 -0.62 -0.69
CA CYS A 20 -3.36 0.43 -0.88
C CYS A 20 -3.87 1.53 -1.83
N ALA A 21 -4.49 1.13 -2.94
CA ALA A 21 -5.04 2.06 -3.92
C ALA A 21 -6.18 2.89 -3.31
N THR A 22 -7.09 2.23 -2.59
CA THR A 22 -8.21 2.88 -1.90
C THR A 22 -7.71 3.91 -0.89
N PHE A 23 -6.76 3.52 -0.02
CA PHE A 23 -6.20 4.40 1.00
C PHE A 23 -5.48 5.61 0.38
N SER A 24 -4.70 5.39 -0.67
CA SER A 24 -3.89 6.42 -1.30
C SER A 24 -4.63 7.31 -2.32
N GLY A 25 -5.92 7.06 -2.54
CA GLY A 25 -6.73 7.79 -3.50
C GLY A 25 -6.31 7.54 -4.96
N THR A 26 -5.83 6.34 -5.28
CA THR A 26 -5.42 5.94 -6.64
C THR A 26 -6.27 4.77 -7.14
N ALA A 27 -6.29 4.55 -8.46
CA ALA A 27 -6.85 3.32 -9.02
C ALA A 27 -5.88 2.14 -8.80
N ARG A 28 -6.39 0.92 -8.60
CA ARG A 28 -5.57 -0.29 -8.37
C ARG A 28 -4.45 -0.44 -9.40
N GLY A 29 -4.76 -0.36 -10.69
CA GLY A 29 -3.77 -0.49 -11.77
C GLY A 29 -2.70 0.58 -11.71
N THR A 30 -3.09 1.82 -11.41
CA THR A 30 -2.17 2.95 -11.22
C THR A 30 -1.24 2.71 -10.04
N PHE A 31 -1.77 2.30 -8.89
CA PHE A 31 -0.97 1.96 -7.71
C PHE A 31 0.06 0.87 -8.04
N THR A 32 -0.36 -0.25 -8.63
CA THR A 32 0.55 -1.33 -8.99
C THR A 32 1.61 -0.89 -10.01
N SER A 33 1.25 0.03 -10.92
CA SER A 33 2.18 0.60 -11.88
C SER A 33 3.20 1.53 -11.22
N TYR A 34 2.79 2.30 -10.20
CA TYR A 34 3.71 3.11 -9.40
C TYR A 34 4.68 2.24 -8.60
N ALA A 35 4.18 1.21 -7.91
CA ALA A 35 5.00 0.28 -7.16
C ALA A 35 6.04 -0.41 -8.07
N GLY A 36 5.62 -0.90 -9.25
CA GLY A 36 6.52 -1.51 -10.23
C GLY A 36 7.55 -0.55 -10.84
N ARG A 37 7.36 0.77 -10.71
CA ARG A 37 8.28 1.81 -11.19
C ARG A 37 9.04 2.52 -10.06
N GLY A 38 8.94 2.02 -8.82
CA GLY A 38 9.58 2.64 -7.65
C GLY A 38 9.02 4.01 -7.25
N ARG A 39 7.77 4.32 -7.65
CA ARG A 39 7.06 5.58 -7.32
C ARG A 39 6.07 5.45 -6.17
N ALA A 40 5.85 4.23 -5.70
CA ALA A 40 5.09 3.87 -4.51
C ALA A 40 5.86 2.75 -3.78
N PRO A 41 5.52 2.44 -2.52
CA PRO A 41 6.16 1.36 -1.79
C PRO A 41 6.12 0.03 -2.56
N VAL A 42 7.19 -0.74 -2.43
CA VAL A 42 7.32 -2.06 -3.06
C VAL A 42 6.54 -3.11 -2.25
N PRO A 43 6.03 -4.17 -2.88
CA PRO A 43 5.36 -5.23 -2.14
C PRO A 43 6.36 -5.98 -1.25
N VAL A 44 5.92 -6.33 -0.03
CA VAL A 44 6.74 -7.03 0.97
C VAL A 44 6.54 -8.54 0.93
N ALA A 45 5.41 -9.03 0.42
CA ALA A 45 5.12 -10.46 0.37
C ALA A 45 4.22 -10.86 -0.81
N LYS A 46 4.31 -12.15 -1.16
CA LYS A 46 3.31 -12.84 -1.98
C LYS A 46 2.73 -14.01 -1.18
N HIS A 47 1.41 -14.04 -1.03
CA HIS A 47 0.72 -15.05 -0.23
C HIS A 47 -0.55 -15.52 -0.95
N HIS A 48 -0.61 -16.80 -1.31
CA HIS A 48 -1.74 -17.42 -2.03
C HIS A 48 -2.24 -16.60 -3.25
N GLY A 49 -1.32 -16.09 -4.07
CA GLY A 49 -1.64 -15.29 -5.26
C GLY A 49 -1.95 -13.82 -4.98
N LEU A 50 -2.05 -13.41 -3.72
CA LEU A 50 -2.08 -12.01 -3.32
C LEU A 50 -0.67 -11.44 -3.30
N THR A 51 -0.52 -10.23 -3.80
CA THR A 51 0.66 -9.39 -3.55
C THR A 51 0.28 -8.43 -2.43
N LEU A 52 1.15 -8.32 -1.43
CA LEU A 52 0.86 -7.62 -0.19
C LEU A 52 1.90 -6.54 0.07
N TRP A 53 1.44 -5.43 0.64
CA TRP A 53 2.24 -4.27 1.03
C TRP A 53 2.11 -4.03 2.52
N ASP A 54 3.18 -3.52 3.11
CA ASP A 54 3.16 -3.05 4.48
C ASP A 54 2.26 -1.80 4.60
N SER A 55 1.22 -1.87 5.42
CA SER A 55 0.24 -0.78 5.53
C SER A 55 0.85 0.52 6.07
N ASP A 56 1.88 0.45 6.92
CA ASP A 56 2.52 1.63 7.50
C ASP A 56 3.35 2.38 6.45
N GLU A 57 4.02 1.65 5.56
CA GLU A 57 4.72 2.27 4.43
C GLU A 57 3.74 2.98 3.48
N ILE A 58 2.57 2.39 3.24
CA ILE A 58 1.52 3.04 2.43
C ILE A 58 0.98 4.30 3.12
N ARG A 59 0.74 4.24 4.43
CA ARG A 59 0.28 5.40 5.22
C ARG A 59 1.29 6.54 5.13
N LYS A 60 2.56 6.26 5.39
CA LYS A 60 3.65 7.24 5.32
C LYS A 60 3.77 7.87 3.93
N TRP A 61 3.87 7.05 2.89
CA TRP A 61 3.97 7.50 1.51
C TRP A 61 2.76 8.37 1.09
N THR A 62 1.56 8.00 1.52
CA THR A 62 0.34 8.78 1.22
C THR A 62 0.36 10.14 1.92
N ALA A 63 0.78 10.18 3.19
CA ALA A 63 0.89 11.42 3.94
C ALA A 63 1.91 12.39 3.33
N GLU A 64 3.09 11.90 2.93
CA GLU A 64 4.13 12.68 2.25
C GLU A 64 3.61 13.30 0.94
N ARG A 65 2.87 12.53 0.15
CA ARG A 65 2.24 13.01 -1.10
C ARG A 65 1.17 14.07 -0.86
N GLN A 66 0.38 13.92 0.20
CA GLN A 66 -0.66 14.88 0.54
C GLN A 66 -0.06 16.20 1.04
N ALA A 67 1.01 16.13 1.85
CA ALA A 67 1.75 17.32 2.28
C ALA A 67 2.33 18.09 1.09
N ALA A 68 3.02 17.40 0.18
CA ALA A 68 3.58 18.01 -1.03
C ALA A 68 2.53 18.66 -1.95
N LYS A 69 1.28 18.20 -1.91
CA LYS A 69 0.17 18.81 -2.66
C LYS A 69 -0.40 20.05 -1.96
N ALA A 70 -0.30 20.14 -0.64
CA ALA A 70 -0.83 21.27 0.13
C ALA A 70 0.08 22.50 0.09
N GLU A 71 1.33 22.33 -0.32
CA GLU A 71 2.35 23.40 -0.45
C GLU A 71 2.37 24.05 -1.85
N ASP A 72 1.56 23.55 -2.79
CA ASP A 72 1.35 24.06 -4.16
C ASP A 72 0.01 24.81 -4.28
#